data_AF-A0A2E1HCT0-F1
#
_entry.id   AF-A0A2E1HCT0-F1
#
_cell.length_a   1.000
_cell.length_b   1.000
_cell.length_c   1.000
_cell.angle_alpha   90.00
_cell.angle_beta   90.00
_cell.angle_gamma   90.00
#
_symmetry.space_group_name_H-M   'P 1'
#
loop_
_entity.id
_entity.type
_entity.pdbx_description
1 polymer ?
#
loop_
_entity_poly.entity_id
_entity_poly.type
_entity_poly.pdbx_seq_one_letter_code
_entity_poly.pdbx_strand_id
1 'polypeptide(L)'
;MVDQPDKRFPARFFESANGTVPVRDWLLSLCRSLANRPGLWEVRSRLPGGRIARVFFCAHEGHMVLLHGFEKKTRKTPDHDIDVAVKRMKGLAT
;
A
#
# COMPACT_ATOMS: atom_id res chain seq x y z
N MET A 1 11.22 30.48 -11.29
CA MET A 1 10.50 29.46 -10.50
C MET A 1 11.28 28.17 -10.67
N VAL A 2 11.94 27.68 -9.62
CA VAL A 2 12.68 26.43 -9.69
C VAL A 2 11.65 25.31 -9.61
N ASP A 3 11.55 24.51 -10.66
CA ASP A 3 10.73 23.31 -10.69
C ASP A 3 11.21 22.39 -9.55
N GLN A 4 10.33 22.15 -8.58
CA GLN A 4 10.68 21.29 -7.45
C GLN A 4 10.72 19.86 -8.01
N PRO A 5 11.80 19.09 -7.81
CA PRO A 5 11.91 17.77 -8.41
C PRO A 5 10.68 16.97 -8.05
N ASP A 6 10.06 16.38 -9.06
CA ASP A 6 8.83 15.61 -8.96
C ASP A 6 9.02 14.61 -7.79
N LYS A 7 8.23 14.76 -6.71
CA LYS A 7 8.36 13.93 -5.49
C LYS A 7 7.86 12.50 -5.70
N ARG A 8 7.74 12.08 -6.97
CA ARG A 8 7.35 10.76 -7.41
C ARG A 8 8.59 9.88 -7.47
N PHE A 9 8.65 8.92 -6.55
CA PHE A 9 9.67 7.90 -6.59
C PHE A 9 9.09 6.63 -7.23
N PRO A 10 9.41 6.32 -8.50
CA PRO A 10 8.95 5.08 -9.11
C PRO A 10 9.58 3.89 -8.38
N ALA A 11 8.74 3.05 -7.76
CA ALA A 11 9.17 1.79 -7.17
C ALA A 11 8.95 0.66 -8.18
N ARG A 12 9.97 -0.15 -8.40
CA ARG A 12 9.89 -1.39 -9.19
C ARG A 12 10.47 -2.53 -8.38
N PHE A 13 9.90 -3.71 -8.54
CA PHE A 13 10.49 -4.91 -7.96
C PHE A 13 11.65 -5.38 -8.83
N PHE A 14 12.74 -5.79 -8.19
CA PHE A 14 13.82 -6.50 -8.88
C PHE A 14 13.32 -7.86 -9.35
N GLU A 15 13.53 -8.16 -10.63
CA GLU A 15 13.34 -9.47 -11.24
C GLU A 15 14.71 -10.06 -11.54
N SER A 16 14.96 -11.27 -11.06
CA SER A 16 16.24 -11.94 -11.30
C SER A 16 16.25 -12.64 -12.66
N ALA A 17 17.43 -13.11 -13.10
CA ALA A 17 17.60 -13.77 -14.39
C ALA A 17 16.76 -15.05 -14.59
N ASN A 18 16.24 -15.64 -13.51
CA ASN A 18 15.38 -16.82 -13.55
C ASN A 18 13.88 -16.48 -13.44
N GLY A 19 13.49 -15.20 -13.50
CA GLY A 19 12.11 -14.73 -13.46
C GLY A 19 11.51 -14.62 -12.04
N THR A 20 12.29 -14.82 -10.99
CA THR A 20 11.82 -14.63 -9.61
C THR A 20 11.80 -13.16 -9.22
N VAL A 21 10.75 -12.76 -8.48
CA VAL A 21 10.57 -11.38 -7.99
C VAL A 21 10.51 -11.39 -6.46
N PRO A 22 11.64 -11.64 -5.78
CA PRO A 22 11.64 -12.07 -4.37
C PRO A 22 11.00 -11.05 -3.42
N VAL A 23 11.24 -9.75 -3.62
CA VAL A 23 10.67 -8.70 -2.75
C VAL A 23 9.16 -8.57 -2.98
N ARG A 24 8.67 -8.75 -4.21
CA ARG A 24 7.22 -8.75 -4.48
C ARG A 24 6.57 -9.91 -3.75
N ASP A 25 7.11 -11.10 -3.91
CA ASP A 25 6.50 -12.32 -3.37
C ASP A 25 6.57 -12.33 -1.84
N TRP A 26 7.70 -11.89 -1.27
CA TRP A 26 7.83 -11.66 0.17
C TRP A 26 6.83 -10.62 0.67
N LEU A 27 6.71 -9.47 0.00
CA LEU A 27 5.76 -8.43 0.40
C LEU A 27 4.32 -8.94 0.35
N LEU A 28 3.93 -9.63 -0.74
CA LEU A 28 2.60 -10.23 -0.88
C LEU A 28 2.28 -11.25 0.23
N SER A 29 3.28 -11.97 0.75
CA SER A 29 3.10 -12.88 1.90
C SER A 29 2.77 -12.16 3.22
N LEU A 30 3.18 -10.89 3.35
CA LEU A 30 2.90 -10.06 4.52
C LEU A 30 1.56 -9.31 4.41
N CYS A 31 1.10 -9.11 3.17
CA CYS A 31 -0.10 -8.35 2.86
C CYS A 31 -1.37 -9.10 3.28
N ARG A 32 -2.39 -8.36 3.71
CA ARG A 32 -3.71 -8.92 4.04
C ARG A 32 -4.78 -8.26 3.18
N SER A 33 -5.67 -9.06 2.59
CA SER A 33 -6.86 -8.53 1.96
C SER A 33 -7.80 -7.96 3.03
N LEU A 34 -8.40 -6.81 2.75
CA LEU A 34 -9.36 -6.23 3.67
C LEU A 34 -10.74 -6.86 3.43
N ALA A 35 -11.33 -7.41 4.50
CA ALA A 35 -12.65 -8.02 4.42
C ALA A 35 -13.69 -7.05 3.83
N ASN A 36 -14.55 -7.58 2.97
CA ASN A 36 -15.62 -6.85 2.26
C ASN A 36 -15.13 -5.71 1.37
N ARG A 37 -13.84 -5.67 0.99
CA ARG A 37 -13.27 -4.67 0.08
C ARG A 37 -12.34 -5.35 -0.94
N PRO A 38 -12.90 -5.98 -1.98
CA PRO A 38 -12.11 -6.67 -3.00
C PRO A 38 -11.05 -5.75 -3.61
N GLY A 39 -9.84 -6.29 -3.80
CA GLY A 39 -8.72 -5.55 -4.40
C GLY A 39 -7.99 -4.58 -3.46
N LEU A 40 -8.50 -4.33 -2.24
CA LEU A 40 -7.82 -3.52 -1.24
C LEU A 40 -7.00 -4.38 -0.29
N TRP A 41 -5.72 -4.07 -0.18
CA TRP A 41 -4.75 -4.80 0.63
C TRP A 41 -4.09 -3.88 1.66
N GLU A 42 -3.59 -4.46 2.75
CA GLU A 42 -2.81 -3.75 3.75
C GLU A 42 -1.46 -4.41 4.03
N VAL A 43 -0.42 -3.58 4.18
CA VAL A 43 0.83 -3.94 4.87
C VAL A 43 0.77 -3.36 6.28
N ARG A 44 1.15 -4.16 7.29
CA ARG A 44 1.22 -3.72 8.70
C ARG A 44 2.66 -3.71 9.20
N SER A 45 3.13 -2.57 9.65
CA SER A 45 4.43 -2.41 10.28
C SER A 45 4.26 -2.24 11.79
N ARG A 46 4.97 -3.08 12.57
CA ARG A 46 5.06 -2.92 14.03
C ARG A 46 6.15 -1.90 14.33
N LEU A 47 5.80 -0.87 15.11
CA LEU A 47 6.69 0.21 15.51
C LEU A 47 7.02 0.10 17.00
N PRO A 48 8.10 0.77 17.47
CA PRO A 48 8.41 0.82 18.90
C PRO A 48 7.23 1.31 19.74
N GLY A 49 7.09 0.76 20.95
CA GLY A 49 5.98 1.10 21.87
C GLY A 49 4.65 0.45 21.51
N GLY A 50 4.65 -0.63 20.72
CA GLY A 50 3.43 -1.37 20.35
C GLY A 50 2.55 -0.67 19.32
N ARG A 51 3.05 0.42 18.72
CA ARG A 51 2.35 1.19 17.69
C ARG A 51 2.32 0.41 16.38
N ILE A 52 1.31 0.66 15.55
CA ILE A 52 1.13 -0.05 14.28
C ILE A 52 0.93 0.97 13.17
N ALA A 53 1.87 1.03 12.22
CA ALA A 53 1.67 1.74 10.97
C ALA A 53 1.06 0.81 9.93
N ARG A 54 0.22 1.37 9.05
CA ARG A 54 -0.40 0.65 7.95
C ARG A 54 -0.26 1.42 6.67
N VAL A 55 -0.09 0.68 5.58
CA VAL A 55 -0.21 1.19 4.22
C VAL A 55 -1.27 0.37 3.51
N PHE A 56 -2.32 1.03 3.03
CA PHE A 56 -3.30 0.46 2.14
C PHE A 56 -2.85 0.63 0.69
N PHE A 57 -3.03 -0.42 -0.10
CA PHE A 57 -2.64 -0.43 -1.50
C PHE A 57 -3.56 -1.32 -2.33
N CYS A 58 -3.48 -1.19 -3.66
CA CYS A 58 -4.08 -2.12 -4.61
C CYS A 58 -3.09 -2.49 -5.72
N ALA A 59 -3.41 -3.53 -6.48
CA ALA A 59 -2.75 -3.82 -7.75
C ALA A 59 -3.55 -3.15 -8.88
N HIS A 60 -2.89 -2.35 -9.72
CA HIS A 60 -3.50 -1.68 -10.86
C HIS A 60 -2.45 -1.51 -11.97
N GLU A 61 -2.79 -1.88 -13.21
CA GLU A 61 -1.90 -1.81 -14.39
C GLU A 61 -0.49 -2.41 -14.15
N GLY A 62 -0.41 -3.55 -13.46
CA GLY A 62 0.88 -4.19 -13.15
C GLY A 62 1.69 -3.51 -12.03
N HIS A 63 1.17 -2.45 -11.42
CA HIS A 63 1.82 -1.72 -10.35
C HIS A 63 1.13 -1.92 -8.99
N MET A 64 1.91 -1.79 -7.92
CA MET A 64 1.39 -1.67 -6.56
C MET A 64 1.15 -0.18 -6.26
N VAL A 65 -0.10 0.25 -6.19
CA VAL A 65 -0.46 1.64 -5.94
C VAL A 65 -0.68 1.85 -4.44
N LEU A 66 0.19 2.64 -3.80
CA LEU A 66 0.10 2.95 -2.38
C LEU A 66 -0.95 4.04 -2.15
N LEU A 67 -2.13 3.64 -1.67
CA LEU A 67 -3.32 4.48 -1.63
C LEU A 67 -3.34 5.39 -0.40
N HIS A 68 -2.98 4.89 0.77
CA HIS A 68 -3.06 5.65 2.02
C HIS A 68 -2.16 5.02 3.09
N GLY A 69 -1.47 5.85 3.88
CA GLY A 69 -0.62 5.40 4.98
C GLY A 69 -0.91 6.16 6.25
N PHE A 70 -1.01 5.46 7.38
CA PHE A 70 -1.31 6.06 8.68
C PHE A 70 -0.74 5.24 9.84
N GLU A 71 -0.51 5.91 10.97
CA GLU A 71 -0.21 5.26 12.24
C GLU A 71 -1.49 5.08 13.04
N LYS A 72 -1.83 3.84 13.35
CA LYS A 72 -3.06 3.46 14.04
C LYS A 72 -3.01 3.90 15.50
N LYS A 73 -3.84 4.88 15.86
CA LYS A 73 -3.99 5.40 17.23
C LYS A 73 -5.08 4.70 18.05
N THR A 74 -5.93 3.89 17.41
CA THR A 74 -7.12 3.26 18.02
C THR A 74 -7.04 1.74 17.94
N ARG A 75 -7.94 1.01 18.65
CA ARG A 75 -7.92 -0.47 18.70
C ARG A 75 -8.42 -1.12 17.39
N LYS A 76 -9.44 -0.58 16.74
CA LYS A 76 -9.90 -1.01 15.40
C LYS A 76 -9.29 -0.10 14.34
N THR A 77 -9.21 -0.55 13.09
CA THR A 77 -8.90 0.34 11.97
C THR A 77 -10.00 1.40 11.91
N PRO A 78 -9.71 2.71 11.94
CA PRO A 78 -10.74 3.73 11.74
C PRO A 78 -11.35 3.61 10.34
N ASP A 79 -12.68 3.68 10.24
CA ASP A 79 -13.37 3.56 8.94
C ASP A 79 -12.97 4.68 7.98
N HIS A 80 -12.72 5.89 8.51
CA HIS A 80 -12.25 7.03 7.74
C HIS A 80 -10.98 6.76 6.91
N ASP A 81 -9.95 6.15 7.51
CA ASP A 81 -8.68 5.85 6.80
C ASP A 81 -8.90 4.83 5.67
N ILE A 82 -9.84 3.90 5.89
CA ILE A 82 -10.23 2.92 4.86
C ILE A 82 -11.00 3.62 3.73
N ASP A 83 -11.95 4.49 4.06
CA ASP A 83 -12.77 5.21 3.08
C ASP A 83 -11.90 6.10 2.18
N VAL A 84 -10.87 6.74 2.75
CA VAL A 84 -9.85 7.49 1.98
C VAL A 84 -9.17 6.59 0.96
N ALA A 85 -8.73 5.39 1.35
CA ALA A 85 -8.08 4.45 0.44
C ALA A 85 -9.03 3.94 -0.65
N VAL A 86 -10.28 3.60 -0.29
CA VAL A 86 -11.31 3.15 -1.25
C VAL A 86 -11.62 4.24 -2.27
N LYS A 87 -11.78 5.49 -1.82
CA LYS A 87 -12.03 6.63 -2.72
C LYS A 87 -10.89 6.78 -3.74
N ARG A 88 -9.63 6.69 -3.28
CA ARG A 88 -8.45 6.78 -4.16
C ARG A 88 -8.37 5.61 -5.13
N MET A 89 -8.66 4.39 -4.67
CA MET A 89 -8.66 3.18 -5.51
C MET A 89 -9.67 3.28 -6.65
N LYS A 90 -10.89 3.75 -6.37
CA LYS A 90 -11.93 3.96 -7.38
C LYS A 90 -11.52 5.00 -8.44
N GLY A 91 -10.73 6.00 -8.04
CA GLY A 91 -10.21 7.02 -8.95
C GLY A 91 -9.13 6.53 -9.92
N LEU A 92 -8.64 5.29 -9.79
CA LEU A 92 -7.70 4.69 -10.74
C LEU A 92 -8.41 4.04 -11.94
N ALA A 93 -9.71 3.77 -11.84
CA ALA A 93 -10.48 3.16 -12.94
C ALA A 93 -10.93 4.18 -14.00
N THR A 94 -10.24 5.32 -14.09
CA THR A 94 -10.55 6.44 -14.99
C THR A 94 -9.40 6.67 -15.95
#